data_AF-A0A256Z742-F1
#
_entry.id   AF-A0A256Z742-F1
#
_cell.length_a   1.000
_cell.length_b   1.000
_cell.length_c   1.000
_cell.angle_alpha   90.00
_cell.angle_beta   90.00
_cell.angle_gamma   90.00
#
_symmetry.space_group_name_H-M   'P 1'
#
loop_
_entity.id
_entity.type
_entity.pdbx_description
1 polymer ?
#
loop_
_entity_poly.entity_id
_entity_poly.type
_entity_poly.pdbx_seq_one_letter_code
_entity_poly.pdbx_strand_id
1 'polypeptide(L)'
;MSEVVRDFTKLKANLINAAKKFISEIFRVKYIKVTIKWSRHEELGRCSVDFQRNSISFTFKIPLKGMTTEDLAVSCIEAVTSKTRRIFINASIAGFIVLTILWYLLPTEIPESIRGTILLAIFLFTIAMIFAAGISILKHEKELRSLKSDYIKLAKSELICMRTYSLLVDLVSWFLRECKGKNKVIIDASRIANMIMSQYGSLIRELNLKI
;
A
#
# COMPACT_ATOMS: atom_id res chain seq x y z
N MET A 1 -0.73 -2.26 29.39
CA MET A 1 -1.31 -2.66 28.08
C MET A 1 -2.20 -1.50 27.65
N SER A 2 -1.64 -0.52 26.91
CA SER A 2 -2.42 0.63 26.47
C SER A 2 -3.23 0.24 25.24
N GLU A 3 -4.55 0.26 25.36
CA GLU A 3 -5.41 0.40 24.18
C GLU A 3 -4.98 1.69 23.49
N VAL A 4 -4.26 1.56 22.38
CA VAL A 4 -4.07 2.67 21.46
C VAL A 4 -5.47 2.96 20.92
N VAL A 5 -6.18 3.90 21.55
CA VAL A 5 -7.44 4.44 21.04
C VAL A 5 -7.10 5.07 19.69
N ARG A 6 -7.24 4.29 18.63
CA ARG A 6 -7.03 4.77 17.28
C ARG A 6 -8.17 5.72 16.97
N ASP A 7 -7.80 6.90 16.51
CA ASP A 7 -8.73 7.94 16.12
C ASP A 7 -9.61 7.44 14.95
N PHE A 8 -10.86 7.08 15.27
CA PHE A 8 -11.85 6.63 14.29
C PHE A 8 -12.12 7.69 13.22
N THR A 9 -11.92 8.97 13.52
CA THR A 9 -12.01 10.07 12.56
C THR A 9 -10.93 9.94 11.48
N LYS A 10 -9.70 9.61 11.88
CA LYS A 10 -8.59 9.39 10.97
C LYS A 10 -8.78 8.14 10.12
N LEU A 11 -9.26 7.04 10.70
CA LEU A 11 -9.62 5.81 9.96
C LEU A 11 -10.70 6.10 8.91
N LYS A 12 -11.76 6.82 9.28
CA LYS A 12 -12.81 7.26 8.36
C LYS A 12 -12.27 8.11 7.23
N ALA A 13 -11.43 9.09 7.54
CA ALA A 13 -10.78 9.92 6.53
C ALA A 13 -9.92 9.08 5.57
N ASN A 14 -9.14 8.12 6.08
CA ASN A 14 -8.33 7.22 5.26
C ASN A 14 -9.19 6.39 4.31
N LEU A 15 -10.25 5.76 4.83
CA LEU A 15 -11.17 4.94 4.04
C LEU A 15 -11.79 5.75 2.89
N ILE A 16 -12.36 6.90 3.23
CA ILE A 16 -13.03 7.79 2.27
C ILE A 16 -12.03 8.31 1.23
N ASN A 17 -10.86 8.77 1.66
CA ASN A 17 -9.84 9.29 0.75
C ASN A 17 -9.30 8.22 -0.20
N ALA A 18 -9.09 7.00 0.29
CA ALA A 18 -8.68 5.87 -0.55
C ALA A 18 -9.75 5.58 -1.61
N ALA A 19 -11.03 5.47 -1.20
CA ALA A 19 -12.13 5.23 -2.14
C ALA A 19 -12.27 6.34 -3.18
N LYS A 20 -12.23 7.61 -2.75
CA LYS A 20 -12.27 8.76 -3.67
C LYS A 20 -11.17 8.70 -4.72
N LYS A 21 -9.95 8.39 -4.29
CA LYS A 21 -8.79 8.30 -5.18
C LYS A 21 -8.89 7.11 -6.13
N PHE A 22 -9.30 5.94 -5.65
CA PHE A 22 -9.52 4.79 -6.52
C PHE A 22 -10.60 5.05 -7.56
N ILE A 23 -11.77 5.52 -7.14
CA ILE A 23 -12.89 5.80 -8.03
C ILE A 23 -12.46 6.85 -9.06
N SER A 24 -11.97 8.01 -8.63
CA SER A 24 -11.57 9.08 -9.55
C SER A 24 -10.55 8.61 -10.59
N GLU A 25 -9.55 7.82 -10.19
CA GLU A 25 -8.55 7.33 -11.12
C GLU A 25 -9.11 6.24 -12.04
N ILE A 26 -10.00 5.34 -11.58
CA ILE A 26 -10.63 4.31 -12.41
C ILE A 26 -11.39 4.94 -13.58
N PHE A 27 -12.12 6.02 -13.33
CA PHE A 27 -12.88 6.71 -14.38
C PHE A 27 -12.00 7.57 -15.31
N ARG A 28 -10.77 7.88 -14.89
CA ARG A 28 -9.82 8.68 -15.68
C ARG A 28 -8.95 7.82 -16.60
N VAL A 29 -8.55 6.63 -16.16
CA VAL A 29 -7.60 5.79 -16.90
C VAL A 29 -8.29 4.91 -17.94
N LYS A 30 -7.53 4.47 -18.94
CA LYS A 30 -8.04 3.53 -19.95
C LYS A 30 -7.96 2.08 -19.49
N TYR A 31 -6.91 1.74 -18.73
CA TYR A 31 -6.63 0.35 -18.35
C TYR A 31 -6.25 0.19 -16.89
N ILE A 32 -6.55 -0.97 -16.34
CA ILE A 32 -6.15 -1.38 -15.00
C ILE A 32 -5.31 -2.64 -15.14
N LYS A 33 -4.06 -2.56 -14.68
CA LYS A 33 -3.10 -3.66 -14.70
C LYS A 33 -3.13 -4.33 -13.33
N VAL A 34 -3.45 -5.61 -13.28
CA VAL A 34 -3.45 -6.39 -12.03
C VAL A 34 -2.33 -7.41 -12.12
N THR A 35 -1.49 -7.48 -11.09
CA THR A 35 -0.40 -8.45 -10.97
C THR A 35 -0.50 -9.16 -9.62
N ILE A 36 -0.50 -10.49 -9.64
CA ILE A 36 -0.45 -11.35 -8.46
C ILE A 36 0.94 -11.97 -8.37
N LYS A 37 1.60 -11.77 -7.24
CA LYS A 37 2.89 -12.37 -6.87
C LYS A 37 2.66 -13.30 -5.69
N TRP A 38 2.74 -14.60 -5.93
CA TRP A 38 2.62 -15.60 -4.88
C TRP A 38 3.88 -15.63 -4.03
N SER A 39 3.72 -15.64 -2.70
CA SER A 39 4.81 -15.72 -1.74
C SER A 39 4.72 -17.05 -0.97
N ARG A 40 5.83 -17.79 -0.94
CA ARG A 40 5.96 -19.00 -0.10
C ARG A 40 6.16 -18.66 1.37
N HIS A 41 6.62 -17.45 1.68
CA HIS A 41 6.73 -16.97 3.05
C HIS A 41 5.35 -16.63 3.61
N GLU A 42 5.10 -17.00 4.87
CA GLU A 42 3.87 -16.71 5.63
C GLU A 42 3.68 -15.22 5.97
N GLU A 43 4.50 -14.34 5.40
CA GLU A 43 4.33 -12.90 5.53
C GLU A 43 2.94 -12.46 5.02
N LEU A 44 2.25 -11.60 5.77
CA LEU A 44 1.00 -10.99 5.31
C LEU A 44 1.16 -10.39 3.92
N GLY A 45 0.13 -10.61 3.10
CA GLY A 45 0.16 -10.10 1.75
C GLY A 45 0.11 -8.58 1.68
N ARG A 46 0.63 -8.07 0.58
CA ARG A 46 0.79 -6.63 0.35
C ARG A 46 0.09 -6.21 -0.91
N CYS A 47 -0.67 -5.14 -0.81
CA CYS A 47 -1.10 -4.36 -1.96
C CYS A 47 -0.09 -3.23 -2.22
N SER A 48 0.24 -3.03 -3.49
CA SER A 48 0.94 -1.84 -3.97
C SER A 48 0.15 -1.29 -5.15
N VAL A 49 -0.09 0.02 -5.13
CA VAL A 49 -0.88 0.70 -6.15
C VAL A 49 -0.01 1.78 -6.77
N ASP A 50 0.13 1.75 -8.09
CA ASP A 50 0.81 2.77 -8.86
C ASP A 50 -0.16 3.44 -9.83
N PHE A 51 -0.22 4.77 -9.79
CA PHE A 51 -1.12 5.58 -10.60
C PHE A 51 -0.34 6.22 -11.74
N GLN A 52 -0.64 5.82 -12.97
CA GLN A 52 0.01 6.31 -14.18
C GLN A 52 -1.03 7.02 -15.06
N ARG A 53 -0.57 7.88 -15.98
CA ARG A 53 -1.44 8.74 -16.80
C ARG A 53 -2.59 8.00 -17.51
N ASN A 54 -2.32 6.79 -18.03
CA ASN A 54 -3.29 5.99 -18.78
C ASN A 54 -3.64 4.66 -18.09
N SER A 55 -3.07 4.37 -16.92
CA SER A 55 -3.35 3.12 -16.23
C SER A 55 -3.12 3.15 -14.73
N ILE A 56 -3.89 2.35 -13.99
CA ILE A 56 -3.60 2.02 -12.59
C ILE A 56 -2.99 0.63 -12.53
N SER A 57 -1.91 0.46 -11.78
CA SER A 57 -1.29 -0.86 -11.56
C SER A 57 -1.49 -1.31 -10.12
N PHE A 58 -2.21 -2.42 -9.94
CA PHE A 58 -2.36 -3.12 -8.67
C PHE A 58 -1.41 -4.30 -8.65
N THR A 59 -0.51 -4.35 -7.66
CA THR A 59 0.33 -5.50 -7.39
C THR A 59 -0.03 -6.08 -6.04
N PHE A 60 -0.54 -7.31 -6.06
CA PHE A 60 -0.88 -8.10 -4.88
C PHE A 60 0.21 -9.14 -4.64
N LYS A 61 0.95 -9.02 -3.53
CA LYS A 61 1.79 -10.09 -3.00
C LYS A 61 0.90 -10.92 -2.09
N ILE A 62 0.58 -12.18 -2.43
CA ILE A 62 -0.38 -13.01 -1.67
C ILE A 62 0.36 -14.22 -1.07
N PRO A 63 0.31 -14.45 0.26
CA PRO A 63 0.85 -15.65 0.88
C PRO A 63 -0.04 -16.87 0.59
N LEU A 64 0.54 -18.06 0.62
CA LEU A 64 -0.17 -19.31 0.30
C LEU A 64 -1.29 -19.67 1.30
N LYS A 65 -1.29 -19.11 2.51
CA LYS A 65 -2.31 -19.38 3.55
C LYS A 65 -2.69 -18.11 4.31
N GLY A 66 -3.95 -18.07 4.76
CA GLY A 66 -4.39 -17.17 5.83
C GLY A 66 -4.71 -15.72 5.45
N MET A 67 -4.84 -15.40 4.16
CA MET A 67 -5.20 -14.05 3.72
C MET A 67 -6.56 -14.00 3.03
N THR A 68 -7.41 -13.09 3.47
CA THR A 68 -8.74 -12.84 2.90
C THR A 68 -8.74 -11.62 1.97
N THR A 69 -9.81 -11.46 1.20
CA THR A 69 -10.01 -10.29 0.32
C THR A 69 -10.06 -8.99 1.10
N GLU A 70 -10.60 -9.01 2.31
CA GLU A 70 -10.63 -7.89 3.25
C GLU A 70 -9.22 -7.46 3.67
N ASP A 71 -8.33 -8.43 3.94
CA ASP A 71 -6.94 -8.12 4.31
C ASP A 71 -6.23 -7.39 3.16
N LEU A 72 -6.48 -7.80 1.91
CA LEU A 72 -5.94 -7.16 0.72
C LEU A 72 -6.56 -5.77 0.49
N ALA A 73 -7.85 -5.60 0.75
CA ALA A 73 -8.53 -4.30 0.65
C ALA A 73 -7.97 -3.30 1.67
N VAL A 74 -7.81 -3.71 2.93
CA VAL A 74 -7.17 -2.89 3.97
C VAL A 74 -5.73 -2.55 3.58
N SER A 75 -4.98 -3.52 3.05
CA SER A 75 -3.62 -3.27 2.54
C SER A 75 -3.62 -2.23 1.40
N CYS A 76 -4.60 -2.25 0.50
CA CYS A 76 -4.72 -1.26 -0.57
C CYS A 76 -5.11 0.12 -0.05
N ILE A 77 -6.01 0.21 0.95
CA ILE A 77 -6.36 1.48 1.61
C ILE A 77 -5.09 2.11 2.18
N GLU A 78 -4.35 1.35 2.99
CA GLU A 78 -3.12 1.82 3.61
C GLU A 78 -2.03 2.14 2.58
N ALA A 79 -1.92 1.39 1.49
CA ALA A 79 -0.96 1.68 0.42
C ALA A 79 -1.21 3.05 -0.25
N VAL A 80 -2.47 3.51 -0.29
CA VAL A 80 -2.84 4.78 -0.92
C VAL A 80 -2.76 5.96 0.06
N THR A 81 -3.04 5.72 1.35
CA THR A 81 -3.13 6.76 2.39
C THR A 81 -1.85 6.92 3.21
N SER A 82 -1.02 5.89 3.31
CA SER A 82 0.24 5.93 4.06
C SER A 82 1.27 6.81 3.35
N LYS A 83 1.39 8.06 3.81
CA LYS A 83 2.51 8.96 3.47
C LYS A 83 3.86 8.34 3.88
N THR A 84 3.88 7.54 4.95
CA THR A 84 5.07 7.00 5.60
C THR A 84 5.85 6.04 4.72
N ARG A 85 5.18 5.25 3.87
CA ARG A 85 5.85 4.28 2.98
C ARG A 85 6.66 4.95 1.86
N ARG A 86 6.17 6.08 1.33
CA ARG A 86 6.91 6.91 0.36
C ARG A 86 8.08 7.64 1.01
N ILE A 87 7.89 8.18 2.22
CA ILE A 87 8.94 8.89 2.96
C ILE A 87 10.07 7.93 3.33
N PHE A 88 9.78 6.72 3.81
CA PHE A 88 10.80 5.75 4.16
C PHE A 88 11.63 5.29 2.95
N ILE A 89 10.98 4.97 1.82
CA ILE A 89 11.70 4.59 0.59
C ILE A 89 12.56 5.76 0.09
N ASN A 90 12.02 6.98 0.05
CA ASN A 90 12.76 8.15 -0.40
C ASN A 90 13.91 8.52 0.56
N ALA A 91 13.72 8.38 1.87
CA ALA A 91 14.76 8.61 2.87
C ALA A 91 15.87 7.55 2.77
N SER A 92 15.52 6.29 2.50
CA SER A 92 16.49 5.22 2.25
C SER A 92 17.31 5.45 0.98
N ILE A 93 16.65 5.87 -0.11
CA ILE A 93 17.32 6.20 -1.37
C ILE A 93 18.21 7.44 -1.18
N ALA A 94 17.71 8.49 -0.53
CA ALA A 94 18.48 9.70 -0.25
C ALA A 94 19.69 9.41 0.65
N GLY A 95 19.52 8.60 1.70
CA GLY A 95 20.60 8.18 2.59
C GLY A 95 21.69 7.40 1.85
N PHE A 96 21.31 6.48 0.97
CA PHE A 96 22.26 5.73 0.14
C PHE A 96 23.03 6.62 -0.83
N ILE A 97 22.35 7.56 -1.50
CA ILE A 97 22.99 8.51 -2.42
C ILE A 97 23.99 9.40 -1.67
N VAL A 98 23.62 9.94 -0.50
CA VAL A 98 24.49 10.79 0.32
C VAL A 98 25.75 10.02 0.77
N LEU A 99 25.60 8.76 1.21
CA LEU A 99 26.73 7.92 1.60
C LEU A 99 27.66 7.60 0.41
N THR A 100 27.10 7.42 -0.79
CA THR A 100 27.87 7.17 -2.02
C THR A 100 28.63 8.41 -2.48
N ILE A 101 28.03 9.60 -2.36
CA ILE A 101 28.68 10.88 -2.69
C ILE A 101 29.81 11.18 -1.69
N LEU A 102 29.55 11.01 -0.39
CA LEU A 102 30.59 11.12 0.65
C LEU A 102 31.75 10.17 0.39
N TRP A 103 31.48 8.96 -0.12
CA TRP A 103 32.53 8.02 -0.52
C TRP A 103 33.40 8.54 -1.67
N TYR A 104 32.78 9.04 -2.74
CA TYR A 104 33.51 9.55 -3.92
C TYR A 104 34.27 10.85 -3.65
N LEU A 105 33.85 11.63 -2.65
CA LEU A 105 34.49 12.88 -2.26
C LEU A 105 35.60 12.71 -1.21
N LEU A 106 35.85 11.49 -0.71
CA LEU A 106 36.94 11.24 0.23
C LEU A 106 38.30 11.38 -0.47
N PRO A 107 39.19 12.27 -0.02
CA PRO A 107 40.53 12.39 -0.58
C PRO A 107 41.30 11.07 -0.49
N THR A 108 42.08 10.76 -1.52
CA THR A 108 42.85 9.51 -1.66
C THR A 108 44.01 9.37 -0.66
N GLU A 109 44.32 10.43 0.08
CA GLU A 109 45.43 10.53 1.03
C GLU A 109 45.05 10.18 2.49
N ILE A 110 43.82 9.70 2.71
CA ILE A 110 43.32 9.42 4.05
C ILE A 110 44.02 8.18 4.64
N PRO A 111 44.50 8.24 5.90
CA PRO A 111 45.04 7.10 6.62
C PRO A 111 44.12 5.88 6.62
N GLU A 112 44.66 4.68 6.43
CA GLU A 112 43.88 3.43 6.34
C GLU A 112 42.97 3.18 7.55
N SER A 113 43.40 3.60 8.75
CA SER A 113 42.60 3.49 9.99
C SER A 113 41.30 4.30 9.94
N ILE A 114 41.35 5.51 9.37
CA ILE A 114 40.20 6.39 9.20
C ILE A 114 39.28 5.82 8.11
N ARG A 115 39.87 5.32 7.02
CA ARG A 115 39.14 4.67 5.92
C ARG A 115 38.36 3.43 6.41
N GLY A 116 38.99 2.60 7.24
CA GLY A 116 38.36 1.42 7.85
C GLY A 116 37.20 1.80 8.79
N THR A 117 37.34 2.89 9.54
CA THR A 117 36.29 3.39 10.45
C THR A 117 35.07 3.90 9.69
N ILE A 118 35.28 4.62 8.57
CA ILE A 118 34.20 5.10 7.70
C ILE A 118 33.47 3.92 7.04
N LEU A 119 34.20 2.92 6.53
CA LEU A 119 33.62 1.69 5.96
C LEU A 119 32.75 0.95 6.98
N LEU A 120 33.23 0.82 8.22
CA LEU A 120 32.48 0.20 9.30
C LEU A 120 31.18 0.96 9.61
N ALA A 121 31.23 2.30 9.64
CA ALA A 121 30.06 3.14 9.86
C ALA A 121 29.02 3.01 8.74
N ILE A 122 29.45 3.00 7.47
CA ILE A 122 28.57 2.78 6.31
C ILE A 122 27.94 1.38 6.39
N PHE A 123 28.72 0.36 6.72
CA PHE A 123 28.24 -1.02 6.84
C PHE A 123 27.20 -1.16 7.95
N LEU A 124 27.48 -0.61 9.14
CA LEU A 124 26.53 -0.61 10.27
C LEU A 124 25.25 0.17 9.94
N PHE A 125 25.36 1.31 9.26
CA PHE A 125 24.19 2.07 8.82
C PHE A 125 23.34 1.27 7.82
N THR A 126 23.98 0.60 6.87
CA THR A 126 23.29 -0.25 5.88
C THR A 126 22.56 -1.42 6.55
N ILE A 127 23.22 -2.08 7.51
CA ILE A 127 22.62 -3.13 8.34
C ILE A 127 21.43 -2.57 9.12
N ALA A 128 21.58 -1.44 9.80
CA ALA A 128 20.50 -0.79 10.55
C ALA A 128 19.31 -0.43 9.65
N MET A 129 19.55 0.00 8.42
CA MET A 129 18.49 0.28 7.43
C MET A 129 17.76 -0.99 6.97
N ILE A 130 18.49 -2.09 6.75
CA ILE A 130 17.91 -3.40 6.45
C ILE A 130 17.07 -3.92 7.63
N PHE A 131 17.58 -3.79 8.86
CA PHE A 131 16.83 -4.17 10.06
C PHE A 131 15.63 -3.27 10.31
N ALA A 132 15.73 -1.95 10.09
CA ALA A 132 14.60 -1.03 10.18
C ALA A 132 13.52 -1.38 9.14
N ALA A 133 13.93 -1.76 7.93
CA ALA A 133 13.02 -2.29 6.91
C ALA A 133 12.37 -3.60 7.40
N GLY A 134 13.14 -4.54 7.96
CA GLY A 134 12.63 -5.80 8.52
C GLY A 134 11.65 -5.63 9.70
N ILE A 135 11.97 -4.71 10.64
CA ILE A 135 11.10 -4.38 11.78
C ILE A 135 9.83 -3.67 11.29
N SER A 136 9.92 -2.82 10.27
CA SER A 136 8.74 -2.20 9.65
C SER A 136 7.79 -3.26 9.07
N ILE A 137 8.33 -4.36 8.54
CA ILE A 137 7.55 -5.47 7.98
C ILE A 137 6.80 -6.23 9.08
N LEU A 138 7.48 -6.58 10.17
CA LEU A 138 6.88 -7.25 11.33
C LEU A 138 5.86 -6.38 12.08
N LYS A 139 6.13 -5.08 12.22
CA LYS A 139 5.20 -4.12 12.82
C LYS A 139 3.94 -3.94 11.96
N HIS A 140 4.12 -3.88 10.64
CA HIS A 140 3.00 -3.79 9.70
C HIS A 140 2.10 -5.03 9.77
N GLU A 141 2.65 -6.19 10.13
CA GLU A 141 1.90 -7.44 10.24
C GLU A 141 0.85 -7.42 11.37
N LYS A 142 1.29 -7.04 12.58
CA LYS A 142 0.39 -6.88 13.74
C LYS A 142 -0.56 -5.70 13.55
N GLU A 143 -0.11 -4.63 12.90
CA GLU A 143 -0.94 -3.45 12.62
C GLU A 143 -2.04 -3.74 11.60
N LEU A 144 -1.82 -4.56 10.57
CA LEU A 144 -2.82 -4.90 9.54
C LEU A 144 -4.00 -5.69 10.09
N ARG A 145 -3.75 -6.70 10.94
CA ARG A 145 -4.83 -7.47 11.59
C ARG A 145 -5.67 -6.60 12.50
N SER A 146 -5.04 -5.70 13.26
CA SER A 146 -5.78 -4.77 14.12
C SER A 146 -6.52 -3.71 13.28
N LEU A 147 -5.91 -3.19 12.20
CA LEU A 147 -6.53 -2.26 11.25
C LEU A 147 -7.79 -2.84 10.61
N LYS A 148 -7.77 -4.12 10.20
CA LYS A 148 -8.97 -4.79 9.68
C LYS A 148 -10.10 -4.78 10.69
N SER A 149 -9.81 -5.15 11.93
CA SER A 149 -10.81 -5.12 13.01
C SER A 149 -11.38 -3.72 13.20
N ASP A 150 -10.52 -2.69 13.16
CA ASP A 150 -10.93 -1.30 13.32
C ASP A 150 -11.78 -0.80 12.14
N TYR A 151 -11.42 -1.10 10.89
CA TYR A 151 -12.23 -0.79 9.72
C TYR A 151 -13.56 -1.53 9.71
N ILE A 152 -13.61 -2.79 10.18
CA ILE A 152 -14.87 -3.53 10.34
C ILE A 152 -15.74 -2.90 11.42
N LYS A 153 -15.17 -2.48 12.56
CA LYS A 153 -15.91 -1.75 13.60
C LYS A 153 -16.47 -0.43 13.07
N LEU A 154 -15.66 0.33 12.33
CA LEU A 154 -16.08 1.58 11.69
C LEU A 154 -17.18 1.34 10.63
N ALA A 155 -17.06 0.28 9.84
CA ALA A 155 -18.08 -0.12 8.87
C ALA A 155 -19.41 -0.49 9.55
N LYS A 156 -19.38 -1.05 10.77
CA LYS A 156 -20.60 -1.34 11.53
C LYS A 156 -21.24 -0.10 12.17
N SER A 157 -20.47 0.95 12.41
CA SER A 157 -20.96 2.15 13.11
C SER A 157 -21.60 3.18 12.18
N GLU A 158 -21.18 3.24 10.90
CA GLU A 158 -21.69 4.25 9.95
C GLU A 158 -21.98 3.65 8.57
N LEU A 159 -23.17 3.93 8.02
CA LEU A 159 -23.61 3.43 6.73
C LEU A 159 -22.67 3.82 5.57
N ILE A 160 -22.20 5.07 5.55
CA ILE A 160 -21.29 5.54 4.50
C ILE A 160 -19.95 4.79 4.55
N CYS A 161 -19.43 4.52 5.76
CA CYS A 161 -18.20 3.76 5.95
C CYS A 161 -18.40 2.30 5.54
N MET A 162 -19.54 1.69 5.90
CA MET A 162 -19.91 0.34 5.47
C MET A 162 -19.85 0.21 3.94
N ARG A 163 -20.58 1.08 3.24
CA ARG A 163 -20.70 1.02 1.78
C ARG A 163 -19.36 1.32 1.10
N THR A 164 -18.59 2.25 1.65
CA THR A 164 -17.24 2.56 1.15
C THR A 164 -16.29 1.38 1.30
N TYR A 165 -16.32 0.73 2.46
CA TYR A 165 -15.52 -0.46 2.71
C TYR A 165 -15.92 -1.63 1.80
N SER A 166 -17.23 -1.90 1.66
CA SER A 166 -17.75 -2.93 0.74
C SER A 166 -17.33 -2.68 -0.70
N LEU A 167 -17.41 -1.43 -1.20
CA LEU A 167 -16.94 -1.08 -2.55
C LEU A 167 -15.46 -1.46 -2.75
N LEU A 168 -14.60 -1.19 -1.77
CA LEU A 168 -13.18 -1.50 -1.88
C LEU A 168 -12.90 -3.01 -1.83
N VAL A 169 -13.61 -3.74 -0.98
CA VAL A 169 -13.53 -5.21 -0.92
C VAL A 169 -14.01 -5.82 -2.23
N ASP A 170 -15.12 -5.34 -2.78
CA ASP A 170 -15.69 -5.82 -4.05
C ASP A 170 -14.76 -5.53 -5.22
N LEU A 171 -14.15 -4.36 -5.28
CA LEU A 171 -13.14 -4.02 -6.29
C LEU A 171 -11.96 -5.00 -6.25
N VAL A 172 -11.41 -5.26 -5.06
CA VAL A 172 -10.30 -6.22 -4.90
C VAL A 172 -10.74 -7.62 -5.28
N SER A 173 -11.90 -8.07 -4.82
CA SER A 173 -12.49 -9.36 -5.18
C SER A 173 -12.66 -9.50 -6.69
N TRP A 174 -13.11 -8.44 -7.36
CA TRP A 174 -13.29 -8.41 -8.80
C TRP A 174 -11.95 -8.49 -9.54
N PHE A 175 -10.93 -7.74 -9.11
CA PHE A 175 -9.57 -7.81 -9.68
C PHE A 175 -8.97 -9.21 -9.56
N LEU A 176 -9.13 -9.85 -8.41
CA LEU A 176 -8.64 -11.22 -8.18
C LEU A 176 -9.40 -12.24 -9.04
N ARG A 177 -10.72 -12.07 -9.20
CA ARG A 177 -11.54 -12.91 -10.08
C ARG A 177 -11.13 -12.81 -11.55
N GLU A 178 -10.88 -11.61 -12.06
CA GLU A 178 -10.43 -11.41 -13.45
C GLU A 178 -9.05 -12.01 -13.71
N CYS A 179 -8.23 -12.19 -12.67
CA CYS A 179 -6.95 -12.87 -12.83
C CYS A 179 -7.09 -14.35 -13.21
N LYS A 180 -8.19 -15.06 -12.87
CA LYS A 180 -8.48 -16.47 -13.25
C LYS A 180 -7.25 -17.41 -13.17
N GLY A 181 -6.43 -17.27 -12.12
CA GLY A 181 -5.21 -18.07 -11.93
C GLY A 181 -3.98 -17.60 -12.72
N LYS A 182 -4.10 -16.57 -13.55
CA LYS A 182 -2.98 -15.86 -14.19
C LYS A 182 -2.33 -14.90 -13.19
N ASN A 183 -1.00 -14.78 -13.27
CA ASN A 183 -0.25 -13.86 -12.42
C ASN A 183 -0.35 -12.39 -12.88
N LYS A 184 -0.87 -12.12 -14.08
CA LYS A 184 -1.01 -10.75 -14.60
C LYS A 184 -2.17 -10.66 -15.60
N VAL A 185 -2.98 -9.61 -15.46
CA VAL A 185 -4.08 -9.28 -16.36
C VAL A 185 -4.15 -7.77 -16.61
N ILE A 186 -4.55 -7.38 -17.81
CA ILE A 186 -4.87 -6.00 -18.16
C ILE A 186 -6.36 -5.95 -18.43
N ILE A 187 -7.03 -5.00 -17.80
CA ILE A 187 -8.47 -4.88 -17.79
C ILE A 187 -8.85 -3.50 -18.31
N ASP A 188 -9.88 -3.43 -19.14
CA ASP A 188 -10.47 -2.16 -19.53
C ASP A 188 -11.15 -1.50 -18.32
N ALA A 189 -10.77 -0.25 -18.03
CA ALA A 189 -11.29 0.46 -16.87
C ALA A 189 -12.80 0.70 -16.95
N SER A 190 -13.37 0.79 -18.15
CA SER A 190 -14.81 0.95 -18.37
C SER A 190 -15.65 -0.19 -17.77
N ARG A 191 -15.13 -1.44 -17.77
CA ARG A 191 -15.82 -2.60 -17.18
C ARG A 191 -16.04 -2.41 -15.68
N ILE A 192 -15.03 -1.85 -14.99
CA ILE A 192 -15.08 -1.61 -13.56
C ILE A 192 -15.88 -0.34 -13.26
N ALA A 193 -15.71 0.71 -14.07
CA ALA A 193 -16.49 1.94 -13.97
C ALA A 193 -18.00 1.64 -14.04
N ASN A 194 -18.43 0.78 -14.97
CA ASN A 194 -19.83 0.37 -15.10
C ASN A 194 -20.33 -0.38 -13.85
N MET A 195 -19.52 -1.29 -13.31
CA MET A 195 -19.83 -1.99 -12.06
C MET A 195 -20.02 -0.98 -10.91
N ILE A 196 -19.08 -0.04 -10.74
CA ILE A 196 -19.17 1.00 -9.70
C ILE A 196 -20.44 1.85 -9.89
N MET A 197 -20.74 2.30 -11.11
CA MET A 197 -21.96 3.08 -11.36
C MET A 197 -23.23 2.30 -11.04
N SER A 198 -23.31 1.04 -11.45
CA SER A 198 -24.50 0.21 -11.27
C SER A 198 -24.80 -0.13 -9.81
N GLN A 199 -23.77 -0.41 -9.01
CA GLN A 199 -23.93 -0.91 -7.63
C GLN A 199 -23.71 0.19 -6.58
N TYR A 200 -22.91 1.20 -6.90
CA TYR A 200 -22.42 2.21 -5.97
C TYR A 200 -22.63 3.65 -6.46
N GLY A 201 -23.47 3.87 -7.49
CA GLY A 201 -23.72 5.21 -8.05
C GLY A 201 -24.25 6.24 -7.04
N SER A 202 -25.06 5.83 -6.07
CA SER A 202 -25.49 6.74 -4.97
C SER A 202 -24.37 7.05 -3.99
N LEU A 203 -23.47 6.09 -3.72
CA LEU A 203 -22.29 6.32 -2.88
C LEU A 203 -21.34 7.33 -3.53
N ILE A 204 -21.15 7.30 -4.85
CA ILE A 204 -20.35 8.30 -5.58
C ILE A 204 -20.83 9.72 -5.29
N ARG A 205 -22.15 9.94 -5.31
CA ARG A 205 -22.77 11.24 -5.03
C ARG A 205 -22.57 11.64 -3.58
N GLU A 206 -22.76 10.72 -2.64
CA GLU A 206 -22.50 10.93 -1.20
C GLU A 206 -21.03 11.26 -0.92
N LEU A 207 -20.10 10.67 -1.68
CA LEU A 207 -18.67 10.99 -1.62
C LEU A 207 -18.33 12.31 -2.31
N ASN A 208 -19.29 12.99 -2.93
CA ASN A 208 -19.13 14.25 -3.65
C ASN A 208 -18.02 14.19 -4.72
N LEU A 209 -18.00 13.09 -5.48
CA LEU A 209 -17.09 12.90 -6.61
C LEU A 209 -17.74 13.41 -7.90
N LYS A 210 -17.04 14.30 -8.62
CA LYS A 210 -17.37 14.62 -10.01
C LYS A 210 -16.62 13.63 -10.90
N ILE A 211 -17.38 12.74 -11.53
CA ILE A 211 -16.89 11.68 -12.40
C ILE A 211 -17.17 12.05 -13.85
#